data_AF-A0A174HWJ3-F1
#
_entry.id   AF-A0A174HWJ3-F1
#
_cell.length_a   1.000
_cell.length_b   1.000
_cell.length_c   1.000
_cell.angle_alpha   90.00
_cell.angle_beta   90.00
_cell.angle_gamma   90.00
#
_symmetry.space_group_name_H-M   'P 1'
#
loop_
_entity.id
_entity.type
_entity.pdbx_description
1 polymer ?
#
loop_
_entity_poly.entity_id
_entity_poly.type
_entity_poly.pdbx_seq_one_letter_code
_entity_poly.pdbx_strand_id
1 'polypeptide(L)'
;MSKFIPEKLFVEYKDIDINNKKDRKYTLTHSDETADLFLTIDKKYNYEKTNETRDEVLAEWKESDGRYILKVYLQISLDSDLSKTIIRDKIFREELPLALKAIVYGDKEFLKENSELYKAKVIVSFKSDTPKYNKVEEWGIVLDYLGDYSRCNKGISKLHVRDTKNNEIEEALIRVLALYIKIQVNIFAGRDATYCLRDAELLYSKKINKDDYLQDEYEVAIGLKIGIPTPIYNNFIIIFLIKDNVINIKDSKMINM
;
A
#
# COMPACT_ATOMS: atom_id res chain seq x y z
N MET A 1 10.67 0.35 3.00
CA MET A 1 10.61 -0.58 1.86
C MET A 1 11.21 -1.90 2.29
N SER A 2 10.37 -2.92 2.34
CA SER A 2 10.75 -4.34 2.41
C SER A 2 11.76 -4.65 1.30
N LYS A 3 12.86 -5.31 1.64
CA LYS A 3 13.78 -5.82 0.63
C LYS A 3 13.16 -7.08 0.02
N PHE A 4 13.09 -7.15 -1.30
CA PHE A 4 12.65 -8.36 -2.00
C PHE A 4 13.64 -9.51 -1.72
N ILE A 5 13.12 -10.65 -1.27
CA ILE A 5 13.88 -11.87 -0.99
C ILE A 5 13.33 -12.96 -1.93
N PRO A 6 14.07 -13.34 -2.99
CA PRO A 6 13.61 -14.32 -3.97
C PRO A 6 13.18 -15.66 -3.37
N GLU A 7 13.83 -16.08 -2.28
CA GLU A 7 13.59 -17.36 -1.60
C GLU A 7 12.24 -17.41 -0.87
N LYS A 8 11.63 -16.25 -0.63
CA LYS A 8 10.29 -16.12 -0.03
C LYS A 8 9.18 -16.01 -1.06
N LEU A 9 9.50 -16.06 -2.36
CA LEU A 9 8.51 -16.06 -3.42
C LEU A 9 8.22 -17.49 -3.89
N PHE A 10 6.99 -17.92 -3.69
CA PHE A 10 6.47 -19.18 -4.19
C PHE A 10 5.60 -18.94 -5.42
N VAL A 11 5.99 -19.51 -6.56
CA VAL A 11 5.27 -19.34 -7.83
C VAL A 11 4.54 -20.63 -8.19
N GLU A 12 3.25 -20.52 -8.46
CA GLU A 12 2.38 -21.61 -8.88
C GLU A 12 1.82 -21.30 -10.28
N TYR A 13 2.08 -22.21 -11.22
CA TYR A 13 1.51 -22.17 -12.56
C TYR A 13 0.33 -23.13 -12.63
N LYS A 14 -0.84 -22.64 -13.05
CA LYS A 14 -2.04 -23.46 -13.25
C LYS A 14 -2.27 -23.70 -14.74
N ASP A 15 -3.39 -23.23 -15.29
CA ASP A 15 -3.91 -23.69 -16.57
C ASP A 15 -3.45 -22.82 -17.75
N ILE A 16 -2.18 -22.39 -17.75
CA ILE A 16 -1.64 -21.45 -18.75
C ILE A 16 -0.92 -22.15 -19.89
N ASP A 17 -1.04 -21.57 -21.09
CA ASP A 17 -0.07 -21.81 -22.15
C ASP A 17 1.16 -20.95 -21.87
N ILE A 18 2.32 -21.60 -21.72
CA ILE A 18 3.56 -20.94 -21.34
C ILE A 18 3.97 -19.85 -22.35
N ASN A 19 3.53 -19.94 -23.60
CA ASN A 19 3.88 -19.00 -24.67
C ASN A 19 2.83 -17.89 -24.90
N ASN A 20 1.63 -18.03 -24.33
CA ASN A 20 0.53 -17.10 -24.61
C ASN A 20 0.49 -15.94 -23.61
N LYS A 21 0.78 -14.72 -24.09
CA LYS A 21 0.73 -13.48 -23.30
C LYS A 21 -0.64 -13.17 -22.72
N LYS A 22 -1.72 -13.38 -23.50
CA LYS A 22 -3.10 -12.94 -23.16
C LYS A 22 -3.77 -13.81 -22.10
N ASP A 23 -3.23 -15.00 -21.90
CA ASP A 23 -3.76 -15.99 -20.95
C ASP A 23 -3.16 -15.85 -19.55
N ARG A 24 -2.29 -14.85 -19.32
CA ARG A 24 -1.59 -14.68 -18.06
C ARG A 24 -2.26 -13.63 -17.18
N LYS A 25 -2.89 -14.12 -16.12
CA LYS A 25 -3.35 -13.34 -14.98
C LYS A 25 -2.53 -13.73 -13.75
N TYR A 26 -2.12 -12.72 -13.03
CA TYR A 26 -1.29 -12.82 -11.84
C TYR A 26 -2.18 -12.54 -10.62
N THR A 27 -2.13 -13.41 -9.64
CA THR A 27 -2.71 -13.21 -8.31
C THR A 27 -1.58 -13.33 -7.30
N LEU A 28 -1.14 -12.20 -6.75
CA LEU A 28 -0.12 -12.17 -5.71
C LEU A 28 -0.79 -11.99 -4.35
N THR A 29 -0.52 -12.89 -3.42
CA THR A 29 -0.91 -12.78 -2.01
C THR A 29 0.31 -12.86 -1.11
N HIS A 30 0.14 -12.55 0.17
CA HIS A 30 1.21 -12.61 1.14
C HIS A 30 0.75 -13.27 2.44
N SER A 31 1.71 -13.82 3.19
CA SER A 31 1.52 -14.22 4.57
C SER A 31 2.11 -13.16 5.48
N ASP A 32 1.23 -12.55 6.24
CA ASP A 32 1.47 -11.73 7.41
C ASP A 32 2.46 -12.35 8.42
N GLU A 33 2.26 -13.63 8.75
CA GLU A 33 3.07 -14.34 9.76
C GLU A 33 4.50 -14.63 9.30
N THR A 34 4.68 -15.06 8.04
CA THR A 34 5.99 -15.51 7.55
C THR A 34 6.68 -14.50 6.63
N ALA A 35 5.98 -13.45 6.23
CA ALA A 35 6.35 -12.52 5.16
C ALA A 35 6.63 -13.22 3.81
N ASP A 36 6.02 -14.39 3.58
CA ASP A 36 6.13 -15.11 2.31
C ASP A 36 5.18 -14.52 1.27
N LEU A 37 5.58 -14.59 0.00
CA LEU A 37 4.82 -14.12 -1.15
C LEU A 37 4.39 -15.32 -1.99
N PHE A 38 3.12 -15.36 -2.36
CA PHE A 38 2.56 -16.43 -3.18
C PHE A 38 2.01 -15.84 -4.48
N LEU A 39 2.62 -16.22 -5.60
CA LEU A 39 2.20 -15.79 -6.93
C LEU A 39 1.54 -16.95 -7.67
N THR A 40 0.24 -16.84 -7.92
CA THR A 40 -0.45 -17.73 -8.88
C THR A 40 -0.47 -17.08 -10.26
N ILE A 41 -0.07 -17.83 -11.29
CA ILE A 41 -0.14 -17.45 -12.70
C ILE A 41 -1.11 -18.39 -13.41
N ASP A 42 -2.24 -17.86 -13.89
CA ASP A 42 -3.37 -18.62 -14.42
C ASP A 42 -4.16 -17.81 -15.47
N LYS A 43 -5.09 -18.45 -16.22
CA LYS A 43 -6.05 -17.79 -17.13
C LYS A 43 -7.11 -16.98 -16.40
N LYS A 44 -7.33 -17.26 -15.12
CA LYS A 44 -8.30 -16.61 -14.24
C LYS A 44 -7.61 -16.12 -12.97
N TYR A 45 -8.15 -15.08 -12.33
CA TYR A 45 -7.66 -14.70 -11.01
C TYR A 45 -7.99 -15.79 -10.00
N ASN A 46 -7.05 -16.08 -9.10
CA ASN A 46 -7.21 -17.11 -8.09
C ASN A 46 -7.94 -16.54 -6.86
N TYR A 47 -9.24 -16.27 -7.02
CA TYR A 47 -10.06 -15.72 -5.94
C TYR A 47 -10.21 -16.65 -4.74
N GLU A 48 -9.98 -17.96 -4.90
CA GLU A 48 -9.98 -18.91 -3.79
C GLU A 48 -8.83 -18.68 -2.80
N LYS A 49 -7.72 -18.08 -3.26
CA LYS A 49 -6.60 -17.65 -2.41
C LYS A 49 -6.73 -16.19 -1.94
N THR A 50 -7.78 -15.48 -2.34
CA THR A 50 -8.07 -14.14 -1.80
C THR A 50 -8.85 -14.28 -0.51
N ASN A 51 -8.54 -13.43 0.46
CA ASN A 51 -9.18 -13.41 1.77
C ASN A 51 -10.14 -12.21 1.88
N GLU A 52 -10.88 -12.13 3.00
CA GLU A 52 -11.79 -11.01 3.26
C GLU A 52 -11.07 -9.66 3.38
N THR A 53 -9.77 -9.66 3.72
CA THR A 53 -8.96 -8.44 3.80
C THR A 53 -8.57 -7.90 2.43
N ARG A 54 -8.70 -8.72 1.37
CA ARG A 54 -8.52 -8.33 -0.02
C ARG A 54 -7.17 -7.62 -0.28
N ASP A 55 -6.12 -8.14 0.33
CA ASP A 55 -4.76 -7.59 0.23
C ASP A 55 -3.98 -8.13 -0.97
N GLU A 56 -4.66 -8.86 -1.87
CA GLU A 56 -4.05 -9.35 -3.09
C GLU A 56 -3.71 -8.25 -4.09
N VAL A 57 -2.63 -8.45 -4.85
CA VAL A 57 -2.29 -7.66 -6.03
C VAL A 57 -2.63 -8.48 -7.27
N LEU A 58 -3.60 -8.00 -8.04
CA LEU A 58 -4.02 -8.64 -9.28
C LEU A 58 -3.36 -7.94 -10.47
N ALA A 59 -2.83 -8.71 -11.42
CA ALA A 59 -2.33 -8.14 -12.67
C ALA A 59 -2.69 -8.99 -13.90
N GLU A 60 -2.70 -8.38 -15.08
CA GLU A 60 -2.85 -9.07 -16.35
C GLU A 60 -2.16 -8.29 -17.48
N TRP A 61 -1.77 -8.97 -18.55
CA TRP A 61 -1.37 -8.30 -19.77
C TRP A 61 -2.59 -7.81 -20.53
N LYS A 62 -2.57 -6.54 -20.95
CA LYS A 62 -3.54 -5.97 -21.89
C LYS A 62 -2.82 -5.40 -23.09
N GLU A 63 -3.50 -5.45 -24.23
CA GLU A 63 -3.08 -4.77 -25.44
C GLU A 63 -3.84 -3.44 -25.54
N SER A 64 -3.13 -2.34 -25.75
CA SER A 64 -3.65 -0.99 -25.95
C SER A 64 -2.85 -0.33 -27.06
N ASP A 65 -3.53 0.13 -28.12
CA ASP A 65 -2.91 0.83 -29.26
C ASP A 65 -1.72 0.06 -29.88
N GLY A 66 -1.87 -1.27 -30.02
CA GLY A 66 -0.83 -2.15 -30.57
C GLY A 66 0.40 -2.34 -29.68
N ARG A 67 0.33 -1.92 -28.41
CA ARG A 67 1.38 -2.15 -27.40
C ARG A 67 0.82 -2.89 -26.20
N TYR A 68 1.66 -3.71 -25.57
CA TYR A 68 1.30 -4.35 -24.32
C TYR A 68 1.52 -3.42 -23.13
N ILE A 69 0.63 -3.51 -22.15
CA ILE A 69 0.74 -2.92 -20.82
C ILE A 69 0.53 -4.02 -19.78
N LEU A 70 1.21 -3.89 -18.64
CA LEU A 70 0.90 -4.67 -17.46
C LEU A 70 -0.14 -3.90 -16.65
N LYS A 71 -1.39 -4.37 -16.66
CA LYS A 71 -2.49 -3.74 -15.93
C LYS A 71 -2.59 -4.36 -14.55
N VAL A 72 -2.52 -3.53 -13.51
CA VAL A 72 -2.57 -3.93 -12.11
C VAL A 72 -3.82 -3.36 -11.46
N TYR A 73 -4.44 -4.13 -10.56
CA TYR A 73 -5.66 -3.76 -9.84
C TYR A 73 -5.46 -3.95 -8.34
N LEU A 74 -5.79 -2.90 -7.59
CA LEU A 74 -5.74 -2.87 -6.12
C LEU A 74 -7.09 -2.44 -5.60
N GLN A 75 -7.61 -3.15 -4.59
CA GLN A 75 -8.89 -2.82 -3.95
C GLN A 75 -8.67 -1.97 -2.70
N ILE A 76 -8.93 -0.67 -2.80
CA ILE A 76 -8.62 0.32 -1.75
C ILE A 76 -9.77 0.47 -0.76
N SER A 77 -11.02 0.61 -1.22
CA SER A 77 -12.19 0.58 -0.33
C SER A 77 -12.78 -0.83 -0.27
N LEU A 78 -13.09 -1.29 0.94
CA LEU A 78 -13.87 -2.53 1.17
C LEU A 78 -15.24 -2.23 1.76
N ASP A 79 -15.37 -1.08 2.41
CA ASP A 79 -16.60 -0.57 3.00
C ASP A 79 -16.62 0.97 2.82
N SER A 80 -17.67 1.61 3.33
CA SER A 80 -17.83 3.06 3.30
C SER A 80 -16.95 3.81 4.31
N ASP A 81 -16.07 3.13 5.04
CA ASP A 81 -15.17 3.76 6.02
C ASP A 81 -14.00 4.44 5.29
N LEU A 82 -14.09 5.76 5.19
CA LEU A 82 -13.05 6.60 4.61
C LEU A 82 -11.70 6.43 5.32
N SER A 83 -11.69 6.23 6.63
CA SER A 83 -10.46 6.13 7.41
C SER A 83 -9.72 4.83 7.06
N LYS A 84 -10.43 3.71 6.92
CA LYS A 84 -9.86 2.46 6.39
C LYS A 84 -9.35 2.63 4.96
N THR A 85 -10.11 3.31 4.11
CA THR A 85 -9.72 3.58 2.71
C THR A 85 -8.40 4.35 2.62
N ILE A 86 -8.23 5.39 3.44
CA ILE A 86 -7.00 6.20 3.47
C ILE A 86 -5.79 5.36 3.88
N ILE A 87 -5.95 4.56 4.93
CA ILE A 87 -4.89 3.70 5.46
C ILE A 87 -4.48 2.66 4.40
N ARG A 88 -5.46 2.01 3.76
CA ARG A 88 -5.22 1.02 2.71
C ARG A 88 -4.51 1.62 1.49
N ASP A 89 -4.94 2.79 1.02
CA ASP A 89 -4.29 3.49 -0.10
C ASP A 89 -2.79 3.70 0.18
N LYS A 90 -2.47 4.16 1.40
CA LYS A 90 -1.09 4.38 1.82
C LYS A 90 -0.28 3.09 1.85
N ILE A 91 -0.79 2.04 2.51
CA ILE A 91 -0.09 0.75 2.64
C ILE A 91 0.18 0.16 1.25
N PHE A 92 -0.83 0.15 0.37
CA PHE A 92 -0.65 -0.35 -0.99
C PHE A 92 0.42 0.43 -1.74
N ARG A 93 0.43 1.77 -1.66
CA ARG A 93 1.45 2.58 -2.33
C ARG A 93 2.86 2.30 -1.82
N GLU A 94 3.02 2.04 -0.53
CA GLU A 94 4.32 1.71 0.09
C GLU A 94 4.83 0.32 -0.33
N GLU A 95 3.95 -0.68 -0.40
CA GLU A 95 4.32 -2.08 -0.70
C GLU A 95 4.26 -2.43 -2.20
N LEU A 96 3.61 -1.61 -3.03
CA LEU A 96 3.44 -1.88 -4.45
C LEU A 96 4.76 -2.13 -5.20
N PRO A 97 5.89 -1.43 -4.95
CA PRO A 97 7.16 -1.77 -5.58
C PRO A 97 7.64 -3.20 -5.29
N LEU A 98 7.41 -3.71 -4.07
CA LEU A 98 7.74 -5.10 -3.72
C LEU A 98 6.84 -6.06 -4.50
N ALA A 99 5.53 -5.79 -4.52
CA ALA A 99 4.56 -6.62 -5.22
C ALA A 99 4.82 -6.70 -6.74
N LEU A 100 5.13 -5.56 -7.37
CA LEU A 100 5.49 -5.50 -8.78
C LEU A 100 6.79 -6.27 -9.07
N LYS A 101 7.79 -6.15 -8.20
CA LYS A 101 9.03 -6.94 -8.30
C LYS A 101 8.75 -8.43 -8.18
N ALA A 102 7.86 -8.85 -7.27
CA ALA A 102 7.47 -10.24 -7.11
C ALA A 102 6.76 -10.80 -8.36
N ILE A 103 5.80 -10.07 -8.94
CA ILE A 103 5.10 -10.48 -10.17
C ILE A 103 6.08 -10.60 -11.33
N VAL A 104 6.91 -9.57 -11.56
CA VAL A 104 7.86 -9.55 -12.68
C VAL A 104 8.95 -10.60 -12.52
N TYR A 105 9.49 -10.76 -11.31
CA TYR A 105 10.50 -11.77 -11.03
C TYR A 105 9.94 -13.20 -11.12
N GLY A 106 8.70 -13.41 -10.67
CA GLY A 106 8.06 -14.72 -10.66
C GLY A 106 7.81 -15.29 -12.05
N ASP A 107 7.61 -14.42 -13.05
CA ASP A 107 7.39 -14.79 -14.46
C ASP A 107 8.55 -14.42 -15.39
N LYS A 108 9.76 -14.31 -14.82
CA LYS A 108 10.95 -13.81 -15.53
C LYS A 108 11.36 -14.64 -16.75
N GLU A 109 11.14 -15.95 -16.75
CA GLU A 109 11.52 -16.81 -17.88
C GLU A 109 10.64 -16.54 -19.10
N PHE A 110 9.32 -16.41 -18.90
CA PHE A 110 8.40 -15.95 -19.95
C PHE A 110 8.77 -14.56 -20.47
N LEU A 111 9.13 -13.63 -19.57
CA LEU A 111 9.54 -12.29 -19.97
C LEU A 111 10.85 -12.28 -20.77
N LYS A 112 11.79 -13.20 -20.51
CA LYS A 112 13.01 -13.35 -21.33
C LYS A 112 12.70 -13.76 -22.76
N GLU A 113 11.74 -14.67 -22.95
CA GLU A 113 11.28 -15.11 -24.26
C GLU A 113 10.44 -14.04 -24.99
N ASN A 114 9.89 -13.08 -24.24
CA ASN A 114 9.03 -12.00 -24.74
C ASN A 114 9.60 -10.62 -24.38
N SER A 115 10.88 -10.40 -24.72
CA SER A 115 11.66 -9.21 -24.31
C SER A 115 11.07 -7.86 -24.73
N GLU A 116 10.17 -7.82 -25.72
CA GLU A 116 9.39 -6.63 -26.08
C GLU A 116 8.55 -6.11 -24.91
N LEU A 117 8.15 -6.99 -23.98
CA LEU A 117 7.37 -6.65 -22.79
C LEU A 117 8.17 -5.88 -21.75
N TYR A 118 9.51 -5.85 -21.80
CA TYR A 118 10.32 -5.07 -20.87
C TYR A 118 10.02 -3.57 -20.92
N LYS A 119 9.61 -3.06 -22.09
CA LYS A 119 9.23 -1.65 -22.28
C LYS A 119 7.74 -1.40 -22.06
N ALA A 120 6.96 -2.43 -21.72
CA ALA A 120 5.55 -2.28 -21.42
C ALA A 120 5.38 -1.43 -20.16
N LYS A 121 4.43 -0.49 -20.22
CA LYS A 121 4.07 0.35 -19.07
C LYS A 121 3.36 -0.48 -18.01
N VAL A 122 3.63 -0.19 -16.75
CA VAL A 122 2.86 -0.70 -15.61
C VAL A 122 1.78 0.32 -15.29
N ILE A 123 0.52 -0.06 -15.48
CA ILE A 123 -0.64 0.81 -15.24
C ILE A 123 -1.42 0.26 -14.06
N VAL A 124 -1.49 1.02 -12.97
CA VAL A 124 -2.09 0.58 -11.70
C VAL A 124 -3.44 1.25 -11.52
N SER A 125 -4.45 0.47 -11.16
CA SER A 125 -5.81 0.94 -10.89
C SER A 125 -6.11 0.78 -9.40
N PHE A 126 -6.09 1.89 -8.67
CA PHE A 126 -6.52 2.01 -7.28
C PHE A 126 -8.04 2.10 -7.28
N LYS A 127 -8.74 0.99 -7.03
CA LYS A 127 -10.21 0.94 -7.06
C LYS A 127 -10.75 1.38 -5.71
N SER A 128 -11.55 2.43 -5.72
CA SER A 128 -12.24 2.92 -4.53
C SER A 128 -13.60 3.50 -4.88
N ASP A 129 -14.55 3.40 -3.96
CA ASP A 129 -15.84 4.11 -4.00
C ASP A 129 -15.67 5.60 -3.65
N THR A 130 -14.54 5.96 -3.02
CA THR A 130 -14.20 7.36 -2.75
C THR A 130 -13.47 7.97 -3.97
N PRO A 131 -14.03 8.99 -4.65
CA PRO A 131 -13.46 9.53 -5.89
C PRO A 131 -12.01 10.02 -5.78
N LYS A 132 -11.59 10.48 -4.60
CA LYS A 132 -10.21 10.90 -4.33
C LYS A 132 -9.21 9.75 -4.48
N TYR A 133 -9.59 8.53 -4.11
CA TYR A 133 -8.76 7.33 -4.08
C TYR A 133 -9.01 6.40 -5.29
N ASN A 134 -10.05 6.66 -6.07
CA ASN A 134 -10.29 5.96 -7.34
C ASN A 134 -9.38 6.53 -8.44
N LYS A 135 -8.20 5.94 -8.62
CA LYS A 135 -7.15 6.48 -9.49
C LYS A 135 -6.58 5.43 -10.44
N VAL A 136 -6.13 5.89 -11.60
CA VAL A 136 -5.34 5.10 -12.55
C VAL A 136 -4.02 5.84 -12.76
N GLU A 137 -2.90 5.17 -12.50
CA GLU A 137 -1.58 5.76 -12.46
C GLU A 137 -0.57 4.93 -13.27
N GLU A 138 0.44 5.59 -13.85
CA GLU A 138 1.59 4.93 -14.48
C GLU A 138 2.71 4.77 -13.45
N TRP A 139 3.17 3.53 -13.27
CA TRP A 139 4.17 3.14 -12.27
C TRP A 139 5.45 2.65 -12.96
N GLY A 140 5.88 3.35 -14.01
CA GLY A 140 7.09 3.00 -14.77
C GLY A 140 6.87 1.87 -15.77
N ILE A 141 7.94 1.12 -16.06
CA ILE A 141 7.94 0.01 -17.02
C ILE A 141 8.36 -1.30 -16.36
N VAL A 142 8.02 -2.42 -16.98
CA VAL A 142 8.34 -3.78 -16.49
C VAL A 142 9.83 -3.95 -16.19
N LEU A 143 10.70 -3.37 -17.02
CA LEU A 143 12.15 -3.43 -16.81
C LEU A 143 12.60 -2.84 -15.46
N ASP A 144 11.88 -1.86 -14.91
CA ASP A 144 12.23 -1.23 -13.62
C ASP A 144 12.11 -2.22 -12.44
N TYR A 145 11.44 -3.36 -12.66
CA TYR A 145 11.19 -4.40 -11.67
C TYR A 145 11.98 -5.69 -11.94
N LEU A 146 12.84 -5.72 -12.97
CA LEU A 146 13.64 -6.89 -13.38
C LEU A 146 15.05 -6.83 -12.74
N GLY A 147 15.24 -7.51 -11.61
CA GLY A 147 16.55 -7.66 -10.94
C GLY A 147 17.03 -6.42 -10.16
N ASP A 148 18.28 -6.43 -9.70
CA ASP A 148 18.91 -5.31 -8.96
C ASP A 148 19.42 -4.19 -9.87
N TYR A 149 18.81 -4.03 -11.04
CA TYR A 149 18.94 -2.81 -11.83
C TYR A 149 18.24 -1.66 -11.10
N SER A 150 18.93 -1.16 -10.08
CA SER A 150 18.75 0.16 -9.54
C SER A 150 19.12 1.19 -10.62
N ARG A 151 18.26 1.33 -11.63
CA ARG A 151 17.97 2.68 -12.06
C ARG A 151 17.36 3.33 -10.83
N CYS A 152 18.18 4.11 -10.12
CA CYS A 152 17.69 5.05 -9.14
C CYS A 152 16.47 5.71 -9.77
N ASN A 153 15.29 5.41 -9.24
CA ASN A 153 14.02 6.03 -9.63
C ASN A 153 14.07 7.50 -9.20
N LYS A 154 14.90 8.29 -9.87
CA LYS A 154 14.91 9.76 -9.82
C LYS A 154 13.68 10.36 -10.51
N GLY A 155 12.81 9.52 -11.11
CA GLY A 155 11.63 9.94 -11.88
C GLY A 155 10.26 9.59 -11.28
N ILE A 156 10.12 8.50 -10.51
CA ILE A 156 8.80 8.10 -9.95
C ILE A 156 8.49 8.80 -8.62
N SER A 157 9.50 9.42 -8.00
CA SER A 157 9.33 10.38 -6.90
C SER A 157 8.60 11.68 -7.29
N LYS A 158 8.11 11.81 -8.53
CA LYS A 158 7.36 12.98 -9.02
C LYS A 158 5.86 12.78 -9.26
N LEU A 159 5.29 11.59 -9.02
CA LEU A 159 3.83 11.38 -9.14
C LEU A 159 3.13 10.84 -7.89
N HIS A 160 3.89 10.49 -6.84
CA HIS A 160 3.44 10.92 -5.53
C HIS A 160 3.68 12.41 -5.50
N VAL A 161 2.61 13.17 -5.70
CA VAL A 161 2.41 14.34 -4.87
C VAL A 161 2.48 13.81 -3.43
N ARG A 162 3.70 13.64 -2.89
CA ARG A 162 4.01 14.26 -1.61
C ARG A 162 3.60 15.69 -1.88
N ASP A 163 2.33 15.96 -1.56
CA ASP A 163 1.94 17.29 -1.22
C ASP A 163 3.00 17.62 -0.17
N THR A 164 3.99 18.39 -0.58
CA THR A 164 4.97 19.03 0.28
C THR A 164 4.18 20.12 1.01
N LYS A 165 3.10 19.71 1.69
CA LYS A 165 2.21 20.53 2.46
C LYS A 165 2.55 20.27 3.91
N ASN A 166 3.45 21.13 4.37
CA ASN A 166 3.59 21.56 5.76
C ASN A 166 4.07 20.49 6.74
N ASN A 167 5.29 19.98 6.49
CA ASN A 167 6.02 19.15 7.46
C ASN A 167 6.04 19.80 8.87
N GLU A 168 6.13 21.13 8.98
CA GLU A 168 6.13 21.83 10.27
C GLU A 168 4.78 21.75 11.01
N ILE A 169 3.64 21.82 10.30
CA ILE A 169 2.31 21.74 10.91
C ILE A 169 2.02 20.30 11.33
N GLU A 170 2.38 19.33 10.48
CA GLU A 170 2.23 17.91 10.82
C GLU A 170 3.11 17.53 12.01
N GLU A 171 4.38 17.96 12.02
CA GLU A 171 5.27 17.77 13.16
C GLU A 171 4.74 18.46 14.42
N ALA A 172 4.23 19.70 14.32
CA ALA A 172 3.64 20.40 15.46
C ALA A 172 2.40 19.66 15.99
N LEU A 173 1.53 19.17 15.11
CA LEU A 173 0.34 18.40 15.49
C LEU A 173 0.72 17.08 16.17
N ILE A 174 1.69 16.35 15.61
CA ILE A 174 2.22 15.12 16.23
C ILE A 174 2.80 15.42 17.62
N ARG A 175 3.51 16.55 17.77
CA ARG A 175 4.03 16.98 19.08
C ARG A 175 2.92 17.31 20.08
N VAL A 176 1.85 17.98 19.65
CA VAL A 176 0.66 18.22 20.47
C VAL A 176 0.02 16.90 20.92
N LEU A 177 -0.03 15.90 20.03
CA LEU A 177 -0.62 14.59 20.29
C LEU A 177 0.34 13.62 21.01
N ALA A 178 1.61 13.98 21.22
CA ALA A 178 2.66 13.06 21.67
C ALA A 178 2.36 12.35 23.00
N LEU A 179 1.72 13.04 23.95
CA LEU A 179 1.34 12.43 25.23
C LEU A 179 0.26 11.37 25.04
N TYR A 180 -0.76 11.66 24.23
CA TYR A 180 -1.84 10.73 23.94
C TYR A 180 -1.33 9.53 23.14
N ILE A 181 -0.44 9.77 22.17
CA ILE A 181 0.27 8.71 21.44
C ILE A 181 0.99 7.78 22.42
N LYS A 182 1.79 8.32 23.33
CA LYS A 182 2.54 7.53 24.32
C LYS A 182 1.60 6.69 25.19
N ILE A 183 0.48 7.25 25.62
CA ILE A 183 -0.54 6.51 26.41
C ILE A 183 -1.08 5.33 25.60
N GLN A 184 -1.45 5.55 24.34
CA GLN A 184 -1.98 4.48 23.49
C GLN A 184 -0.95 3.40 23.18
N VAL A 185 0.30 3.78 22.89
CA VAL A 185 1.39 2.81 22.72
C VAL A 185 1.55 1.94 23.98
N ASN A 186 1.55 2.56 25.17
CA ASN A 186 1.67 1.83 26.43
C ASN A 186 0.52 0.84 26.66
N ILE A 187 -0.70 1.20 26.24
CA ILE A 187 -1.89 0.34 26.38
C ILE A 187 -1.81 -0.86 25.44
N PHE A 188 -1.44 -0.66 24.17
CA PHE A 188 -1.52 -1.70 23.14
C PHE A 188 -0.24 -2.54 22.98
N ALA A 189 0.93 -1.93 23.19
CA ALA A 189 2.22 -2.57 22.96
C ALA A 189 3.05 -2.72 24.24
N GLY A 190 2.57 -2.20 25.38
CA GLY A 190 3.27 -2.23 26.66
C GLY A 190 4.23 -1.07 26.87
N ARG A 191 4.68 -0.88 28.12
CA ARG A 191 5.55 0.25 28.52
C ARG A 191 6.94 0.22 27.90
N ASP A 192 7.41 -0.98 27.53
CA ASP A 192 8.72 -1.22 26.94
C ASP A 192 8.68 -1.23 25.40
N ALA A 193 7.52 -0.92 24.81
CA ALA A 193 7.36 -0.82 23.37
C ALA A 193 8.30 0.22 22.77
N THR A 194 9.02 -0.18 21.73
CA THR A 194 9.96 0.71 21.04
C THR A 194 9.28 1.33 19.82
N TYR A 195 9.28 2.65 19.77
CA TYR A 195 8.79 3.45 18.64
C TYR A 195 9.48 4.81 18.63
N CYS A 196 9.47 5.50 17.50
CA CYS A 196 10.05 6.83 17.35
C CYS A 196 8.97 7.82 16.91
N LEU A 197 8.76 8.88 17.70
CA LEU A 197 7.81 9.96 17.33
C LEU A 197 8.22 10.70 16.05
N ARG A 198 9.50 10.69 15.66
CA ARG A 198 9.95 11.28 14.39
C ARG A 198 9.54 10.44 13.19
N ASP A 199 9.27 9.15 13.41
CA ASP A 199 8.80 8.23 12.37
C ASP A 199 7.26 8.14 12.36
N ALA A 200 6.59 8.89 13.24
CA ALA A 200 5.13 9.01 13.25
C ALA A 200 4.67 9.82 12.05
N GLU A 201 3.55 9.42 11.45
CA GLU A 201 3.08 10.01 10.19
C GLU A 201 1.61 10.42 10.32
N LEU A 202 1.29 11.66 9.95
CA LEU A 202 -0.09 12.08 9.77
C LEU A 202 -0.67 11.33 8.56
N LEU A 203 -1.64 10.44 8.81
CA LEU A 203 -2.29 9.68 7.75
C LEU A 203 -3.38 10.51 7.08
N TYR A 204 -4.17 11.22 7.89
CA TYR A 204 -5.11 12.23 7.43
C TYR A 204 -5.54 13.16 8.57
N SER A 205 -6.05 14.32 8.17
CA SER A 205 -6.92 15.15 9.00
C SER A 205 -8.15 15.55 8.19
N LYS A 206 -9.34 15.56 8.81
CA LYS A 206 -10.57 16.03 8.18
C LYS A 206 -11.47 16.75 9.19
N LYS A 207 -12.15 17.79 8.74
CA LYS A 207 -13.24 18.42 9.49
C LYS A 207 -14.50 17.56 9.34
N ILE A 208 -15.16 17.24 10.47
CA ILE A 208 -16.34 16.38 10.53
C ILE A 208 -17.62 17.21 10.37
N ASN A 209 -17.71 18.36 11.04
CA ASN A 209 -18.89 19.22 10.98
C ASN A 209 -18.80 20.18 9.78
N LYS A 210 -19.85 20.19 8.95
CA LYS A 210 -19.97 21.06 7.76
C LYS A 210 -20.90 22.26 7.98
N ASP A 211 -21.62 22.31 9.10
CA ASP A 211 -22.48 23.43 9.43
C ASP A 211 -21.68 24.55 10.09
N ASP A 212 -21.76 25.75 9.53
CA ASP A 212 -21.03 26.94 10.01
C ASP A 212 -21.42 27.37 11.45
N TYR A 213 -22.51 26.82 12.00
CA TYR A 213 -23.02 27.11 13.34
C TYR A 213 -22.56 26.10 14.41
N LEU A 214 -21.94 24.99 14.01
CA LEU A 214 -21.41 23.99 14.93
C LEU A 214 -19.92 24.24 15.16
N GLN A 215 -19.47 23.96 16.37
CA GLN A 215 -18.04 23.98 16.70
C GLN A 215 -17.27 23.02 15.79
N ASP A 216 -16.10 23.49 15.36
CA ASP A 216 -15.21 22.74 14.49
C ASP A 216 -14.74 21.46 15.20
N GLU A 217 -15.02 20.34 14.56
CA GLU A 217 -14.64 19.01 15.02
C GLU A 217 -13.77 18.37 13.96
N TYR A 218 -12.63 17.84 14.38
CA TYR A 218 -11.64 17.25 13.49
C TYR A 218 -11.37 15.80 13.85
N GLU A 219 -11.29 14.97 12.82
CA GLU A 219 -10.72 13.64 12.93
C GLU A 219 -9.28 13.68 12.41
N VAL A 220 -8.34 13.18 13.21
CA VAL A 220 -6.92 13.14 12.88
C VAL A 220 -6.41 11.73 13.08
N ALA A 221 -5.83 11.11 12.06
CA ALA A 221 -5.21 9.78 12.20
C ALA A 221 -3.69 9.87 12.14
N ILE A 222 -3.04 9.28 13.12
CA ILE A 222 -1.59 9.14 13.20
C ILE A 222 -1.22 7.67 13.06
N GLY A 223 -0.26 7.39 12.17
CA GLY A 223 0.38 6.09 12.00
C GLY A 223 1.71 6.04 12.74
N LEU A 224 1.99 4.90 13.35
CA LEU A 224 3.19 4.64 14.14
C LEU A 224 3.80 3.30 13.73
N LYS A 225 5.13 3.24 13.80
CA LYS A 225 5.94 2.04 13.60
C LYS A 225 6.45 1.58 14.95
N ILE A 226 5.87 0.52 15.49
CA ILE A 226 6.14 -0.03 16.83
C ILE A 226 6.81 -1.39 16.68
N GLY A 227 8.00 -1.54 17.26
CA GLY A 227 8.72 -2.80 17.33
C GLY A 227 10.21 -2.67 17.06
N ILE A 228 10.93 -3.75 17.37
CA ILE A 228 12.34 -3.95 17.00
C ILE A 228 12.47 -5.28 16.26
N PRO A 229 13.02 -5.30 15.04
CA PRO A 229 13.41 -4.12 14.25
C PRO A 229 12.19 -3.26 13.90
N THR A 230 12.40 -1.96 13.68
CA THR A 230 11.30 -1.04 13.36
C THR A 230 10.56 -1.52 12.10
N PRO A 231 9.24 -1.71 12.16
CA PRO A 231 8.46 -2.13 11.00
C PRO A 231 8.59 -1.15 9.85
N ILE A 232 8.52 -1.67 8.63
CA ILE A 232 8.59 -0.84 7.40
C ILE A 232 7.29 -0.10 7.11
N TYR A 233 6.19 -0.48 7.77
CA TYR A 233 4.84 0.05 7.61
C TYR A 233 4.29 0.54 8.96
N ASN A 234 3.30 1.42 8.94
CA ASN A 234 2.61 1.89 10.15
C ASN A 234 1.73 0.79 10.74
N ASN A 235 2.28 -0.02 11.65
CA ASN A 235 1.60 -1.16 12.27
C ASN A 235 0.75 -0.78 13.49
N PHE A 236 0.72 0.49 13.89
CA PHE A 236 -0.22 0.99 14.88
C PHE A 236 -0.83 2.31 14.41
N ILE A 237 -2.16 2.40 14.50
CA ILE A 237 -2.90 3.58 14.06
C ILE A 237 -3.77 4.08 15.19
N ILE A 238 -3.70 5.38 15.43
CA ILE A 238 -4.53 6.08 16.40
C ILE A 238 -5.36 7.12 15.66
N ILE A 239 -6.67 7.09 15.86
CA ILE A 239 -7.62 8.07 15.35
C ILE A 239 -8.05 8.94 16.53
N PHE A 240 -7.71 10.22 16.44
CA PHE A 240 -8.08 11.26 17.39
C PHE A 240 -9.33 11.99 16.92
N LEU A 241 -10.16 12.37 17.89
CA LEU A 241 -11.24 13.32 17.74
C LEU A 241 -10.89 14.59 18.49
N ILE A 242 -10.76 15.71 17.79
CA ILE A 242 -10.41 17.01 18.36
C ILE A 242 -11.63 17.91 18.25
N LYS A 243 -12.19 18.30 19.39
CA LYS A 243 -13.34 19.19 19.51
C LYS A 243 -13.11 20.19 20.62
N ASP A 244 -13.25 21.48 20.35
CA ASP A 244 -13.07 22.56 21.35
C ASP A 244 -11.73 22.49 22.09
N ASN A 245 -10.65 22.15 21.38
CA ASN A 245 -9.31 21.89 21.93
C ASN A 245 -9.21 20.68 22.88
N VAL A 246 -10.28 19.91 23.04
CA VAL A 246 -10.27 18.62 23.73
C VAL A 246 -9.90 17.52 22.74
N ILE A 247 -8.85 16.78 23.07
CA ILE A 247 -8.36 15.63 22.29
C ILE A 247 -8.89 14.36 22.93
N ASN A 248 -9.66 13.59 22.18
CA ASN A 248 -10.16 12.27 22.57
C ASN A 248 -9.61 11.20 21.62
N ILE A 249 -9.50 9.96 22.12
CA ILE A 249 -9.21 8.79 21.28
C ILE A 249 -10.54 8.30 20.72
N LYS A 250 -10.71 8.39 19.40
CA LYS A 250 -11.86 7.82 18.71
C LYS A 250 -11.68 6.32 18.51
N ASP A 251 -10.51 5.92 18.05
CA ASP A 251 -10.14 4.53 17.83
C ASP A 251 -8.62 4.37 17.88
N SER A 252 -8.15 3.17 18.16
CA SER A 252 -6.74 2.82 18.10
C SER A 252 -6.61 1.32 17.90
N LYS A 253 -5.79 0.91 16.93
CA LYS A 253 -5.62 -0.51 16.61
C LYS A 253 -4.22 -0.83 16.15
N MET A 254 -3.74 -2.00 16.59
CA MET A 254 -2.63 -2.67 15.94
C MET A 254 -3.11 -3.20 14.60
N ILE A 255 -2.34 -2.94 13.55
CA ILE A 255 -2.51 -3.57 12.25
C ILE A 255 -1.49 -4.67 12.20
N ASN A 256 -2.01 -5.89 12.24
CA ASN A 256 -1.28 -7.02 11.73
C ASN A 256 -1.58 -7.02 10.23
N MET A 257 -0.56 -6.63 9.45
CA MET A 257 -0.24 -7.43 8.26
C MET A 257 0.49 -8.62 8.85
#